data_AF-U1NZD3-F1
#
_entry.id   AF-U1NZD3-F1
#
_cell.length_a   1.000
_cell.length_b   1.000
_cell.length_c   1.000
_cell.angle_alpha   90.00
_cell.angle_beta   90.00
_cell.angle_gamma   90.00
#
_symmetry.space_group_name_H-M   'P 1'
#
loop_
_entity.id
_entity.type
_entity.pdbx_description
1 polymer ?
#
loop_
_entity_poly.entity_id
_entity_poly.type
_entity_poly.pdbx_seq_one_letter_code
_entity_poly.pdbx_strand_id
1 'polypeptide(L)'
;MGFSISAATALIFASLFLAFGIFYPAMANGYERVEEADAAKADRDLAQAQTDIELDSSSANTAGPGLQDLTIVVDNTGQTTLTVSETDILVNGNYIDWTNDNNGDAVRTTIGGNQQTDVWLPNETMTIVYGHNTGPISSVSSPYNFKVVTEHGVSISGVES
;
A
#
# COMPACT_ATOMS: atom_id res chain seq x y z
N MET A 1 -51.84 -36.13 -35.84
CA MET A 1 -50.83 -36.72 -34.94
C MET A 1 -49.48 -35.94 -34.91
N GLY A 2 -49.19 -34.99 -35.81
CA GLY A 2 -47.87 -34.31 -35.86
C GLY A 2 -47.74 -32.92 -35.18
N PHE A 3 -48.86 -32.26 -34.84
CA PHE A 3 -48.83 -30.88 -34.32
C PHE A 3 -48.23 -30.76 -32.91
N SER A 4 -48.52 -31.73 -32.02
CA SER A 4 -48.05 -31.70 -30.63
C SER A 4 -46.53 -31.85 -30.51
N ILE A 5 -45.92 -32.72 -31.32
CA ILE A 5 -44.46 -32.91 -31.34
C ILE A 5 -43.76 -31.69 -31.95
N SER A 6 -44.28 -31.15 -33.06
CA SER A 6 -43.69 -29.96 -33.69
C SER A 6 -43.78 -28.72 -32.79
N ALA A 7 -44.88 -28.52 -32.06
CA ALA A 7 -45.04 -27.42 -31.13
C ALA A 7 -44.13 -27.54 -29.89
N ALA A 8 -43.99 -28.75 -29.35
CA ALA A 8 -43.06 -29.02 -28.25
C ALA A 8 -41.60 -28.75 -28.65
N THR A 9 -41.20 -29.22 -29.84
CA THR A 9 -39.87 -28.96 -30.38
C THR A 9 -39.60 -27.46 -30.55
N ALA A 10 -40.56 -26.69 -31.07
CA ALA A 10 -40.43 -25.24 -31.22
C ALA A 10 -40.25 -24.51 -29.88
N LEU A 11 -40.99 -24.91 -28.85
CA LEU A 11 -40.86 -24.34 -27.50
C LEU A 11 -39.50 -24.65 -26.87
N ILE A 12 -39.00 -25.87 -27.04
CA ILE A 12 -37.66 -26.25 -26.55
C ILE A 12 -36.59 -25.36 -27.19
N PHE A 13 -36.61 -25.18 -28.51
CA PHE A 13 -35.66 -24.31 -29.19
C PHE A 13 -35.77 -22.86 -28.73
N ALA A 14 -36.99 -22.32 -28.59
CA ALA A 14 -37.19 -20.95 -28.11
C ALA A 14 -36.61 -20.75 -26.70
N SER A 15 -36.86 -21.70 -25.78
CA SER A 15 -36.31 -21.66 -24.43
C SER A 15 -34.78 -21.73 -24.41
N LEU A 16 -34.19 -22.55 -25.29
CA LEU A 16 -32.75 -22.68 -25.43
C LEU A 16 -32.11 -21.38 -25.93
N PHE A 17 -32.71 -20.71 -26.92
CA PHE A 17 -32.22 -19.42 -27.40
C PHE A 17 -32.30 -18.34 -26.33
N LEU A 18 -33.38 -18.29 -25.56
CA LEU A 18 -33.48 -17.36 -24.42
C LEU A 18 -32.43 -17.67 -23.35
N ALA A 19 -32.22 -18.94 -23.03
CA ALA A 19 -31.19 -19.36 -22.08
C ALA A 19 -29.79 -18.96 -22.56
N PHE A 20 -29.43 -19.22 -23.83
CA PHE A 20 -28.15 -18.82 -24.39
C PHE A 20 -27.98 -17.30 -24.47
N GLY A 21 -29.04 -16.56 -24.80
CA GLY A 21 -29.02 -15.10 -24.87
C GLY A 21 -28.71 -14.45 -23.51
N ILE A 22 -29.08 -15.09 -22.40
CA ILE A 22 -28.77 -14.64 -21.04
C ILE A 22 -27.42 -15.20 -20.58
N PHE A 23 -27.14 -16.47 -20.87
CA PHE A 23 -25.95 -17.18 -20.41
C PHE A 23 -24.66 -16.63 -21.00
N TYR A 24 -24.63 -16.37 -22.31
CA TYR A 24 -23.39 -15.96 -22.98
C TYR A 24 -22.83 -14.62 -22.45
N PRO A 25 -23.63 -13.54 -22.32
CA PRO A 25 -23.13 -12.30 -21.72
C PRO A 25 -22.67 -12.49 -20.28
N ALA A 26 -23.39 -13.28 -19.47
CA ALA A 26 -22.99 -13.54 -18.09
C ALA A 26 -21.63 -14.26 -18.01
N MET A 27 -21.42 -15.24 -18.89
CA MET A 27 -20.16 -15.97 -19.03
C MET A 27 -19.03 -15.04 -19.52
N ALA A 28 -19.23 -14.30 -20.60
CA ALA A 28 -18.23 -13.40 -21.17
C ALA A 28 -17.78 -12.33 -20.17
N ASN A 29 -18.74 -11.64 -19.53
CA ASN A 29 -18.44 -10.67 -18.46
C ASN A 29 -17.72 -11.33 -17.26
N GLY A 30 -18.01 -12.62 -17.01
CA GLY A 30 -17.31 -13.41 -16.00
C GLY A 30 -15.83 -13.59 -16.34
N TYR A 31 -15.53 -14.00 -17.58
CA TYR A 31 -14.15 -14.18 -18.05
C TYR A 31 -13.37 -12.87 -18.07
N GLU A 32 -13.94 -11.78 -18.60
CA GLU A 32 -13.28 -10.47 -18.65
C GLU A 32 -12.87 -9.99 -17.24
N ARG A 33 -13.73 -10.16 -16.23
CA ARG A 33 -13.41 -9.78 -14.85
C ARG A 33 -12.27 -10.58 -14.24
N VAL A 34 -12.16 -11.87 -14.59
CA VAL A 34 -11.07 -12.71 -14.10
C VAL A 34 -9.77 -12.32 -14.79
N GLU A 35 -9.80 -12.10 -16.10
CA GLU A 35 -8.64 -11.67 -16.87
C GLU A 35 -8.11 -10.30 -16.41
N GLU A 36 -9.00 -9.34 -16.15
CA GLU A 36 -8.64 -8.03 -15.57
C GLU A 36 -8.04 -8.17 -14.17
N ALA A 37 -8.60 -9.05 -13.33
CA ALA A 37 -8.08 -9.29 -11.98
C ALA A 37 -6.69 -9.96 -12.01
N ASP A 38 -6.47 -10.90 -12.93
CA ASP A 38 -5.18 -11.57 -13.13
C ASP A 38 -4.12 -10.59 -13.66
N ALA A 39 -4.49 -9.73 -14.63
CA ALA A 39 -3.62 -8.68 -15.12
C ALA A 39 -3.24 -7.69 -14.00
N ALA A 40 -4.22 -7.19 -13.25
CA ALA A 40 -3.98 -6.28 -12.13
C ALA A 40 -3.13 -6.92 -11.02
N LYS A 41 -3.26 -8.24 -10.81
CA LYS A 41 -2.39 -8.98 -9.88
C LYS A 41 -0.95 -9.03 -10.40
N ALA A 42 -0.74 -9.37 -11.68
CA ALA A 42 0.59 -9.41 -12.27
C ALA A 42 1.29 -8.05 -12.22
N ASP A 43 0.56 -6.97 -12.45
CA ASP A 43 1.09 -5.60 -12.36
C ASP A 43 1.53 -5.26 -10.93
N ARG A 44 0.72 -5.59 -9.92
CA ARG A 44 1.11 -5.39 -8.50
C ARG A 44 2.29 -6.24 -8.09
N ASP A 45 2.32 -7.51 -8.50
CA ASP A 45 3.43 -8.41 -8.20
C ASP A 45 4.74 -7.89 -8.85
N LEU A 46 4.67 -7.30 -10.06
CA LEU A 46 5.81 -6.66 -10.72
C LEU A 46 6.25 -5.38 -10.00
N ALA A 47 5.31 -4.51 -9.62
CA ALA A 47 5.61 -3.29 -8.86
C ALA A 47 6.31 -3.63 -7.54
N GLN A 48 5.77 -4.58 -6.79
CA GLN A 48 6.38 -5.07 -5.55
C GLN A 48 7.78 -5.66 -5.77
N ALA A 49 7.99 -6.41 -6.86
CA ALA A 49 9.30 -6.99 -7.18
C ALA A 49 10.34 -5.96 -7.64
N GLN A 50 9.91 -4.82 -8.16
CA GLN A 50 10.77 -3.71 -8.57
C GLN A 50 10.97 -2.68 -7.46
N THR A 51 10.16 -2.69 -6.41
CA THR A 51 10.36 -1.89 -5.20
C THR A 51 11.34 -2.58 -4.27
N ASP A 52 12.31 -1.82 -3.77
CA ASP A 52 13.18 -2.24 -2.68
C ASP A 52 13.55 -1.03 -1.84
N ILE A 53 13.71 -1.22 -0.54
CA ILE A 53 14.11 -0.17 0.39
C ILE A 53 15.15 -0.70 1.39
N GLU A 54 16.11 0.13 1.74
CA GLU A 54 17.16 -0.19 2.70
C GLU A 54 17.18 0.82 3.85
N LEU A 55 17.49 0.35 5.06
CA LEU A 55 17.63 1.20 6.23
C LEU A 55 19.07 1.70 6.26
N ASP A 56 19.27 2.98 6.01
CA ASP A 56 20.59 3.62 6.10
C ASP A 56 20.97 3.82 7.57
N SER A 57 20.09 4.47 8.33
CA SER A 57 20.34 4.75 9.75
C SER A 57 19.05 4.97 10.54
N SER A 58 19.12 4.73 11.84
CA SER A 58 18.05 5.05 12.78
C SER A 58 18.65 5.56 14.10
N SER A 59 17.92 6.43 14.79
CA SER A 59 18.32 6.92 16.11
C SER A 59 17.10 7.37 16.91
N ALA A 60 17.06 7.00 18.20
CA ALA A 60 16.11 7.54 19.16
C ALA A 60 16.76 8.60 20.04
N ASN A 61 16.07 9.72 20.22
CA ASN A 61 16.39 10.74 21.18
C ASN A 61 15.33 10.70 22.30
N THR A 62 15.77 10.58 23.55
CA THR A 62 14.90 10.49 24.72
C THR A 62 15.16 11.65 25.68
N ALA A 63 14.11 12.20 26.29
CA ALA A 63 14.25 13.17 27.37
C ALA A 63 13.27 12.85 28.51
N GLY A 64 13.83 12.62 29.69
CA GLY A 64 13.04 12.15 30.83
C GLY A 64 12.47 10.74 30.58
N PRO A 65 11.20 10.47 30.92
CA PRO A 65 10.60 9.15 30.78
C PRO A 65 10.06 8.84 29.36
N GLY A 66 10.21 9.75 28.38
CA GLY A 66 9.57 9.64 27.07
C GLY A 66 10.55 9.74 25.89
N LEU A 67 10.08 9.29 24.73
CA LEU A 67 10.75 9.49 23.44
C LEU A 67 10.56 10.95 23.01
N GLN A 68 11.63 11.69 22.73
CA GLN A 68 11.52 12.99 22.10
C GLN A 68 11.28 12.84 20.62
N ASP A 69 12.24 12.21 19.94
CA ASP A 69 12.22 12.04 18.50
C ASP A 69 12.78 10.66 18.15
N LEU A 70 12.18 10.00 17.16
CA LEU A 70 12.73 8.83 16.49
C LEU A 70 13.01 9.23 15.04
N THR A 71 14.28 9.23 14.67
CA THR A 71 14.74 9.51 13.31
C THR A 71 15.02 8.19 12.60
N ILE A 72 14.46 8.01 11.42
CA ILE A 72 14.62 6.84 10.56
C ILE A 72 15.00 7.34 9.18
N VAL A 73 16.09 6.82 8.62
CA VAL A 73 16.62 7.19 7.30
C VAL A 73 16.56 5.96 6.42
N VAL A 74 15.82 6.06 5.33
CA VAL A 74 15.52 4.93 4.43
C VAL A 74 15.86 5.34 3.01
N ASP A 75 16.53 4.45 2.28
CA ASP A 75 16.88 4.63 0.87
C ASP A 75 15.97 3.80 -0.03
N ASN A 76 15.55 4.36 -1.15
CA ASN A 76 14.87 3.61 -2.21
C ASN A 76 15.92 2.97 -3.11
N THR A 77 16.25 1.71 -2.84
CA THR A 77 17.22 0.91 -3.60
C THR A 77 16.59 0.17 -4.78
N GLY A 78 15.25 0.27 -4.91
CA GLY A 78 14.49 -0.31 -6.01
C GLY A 78 14.59 0.48 -7.32
N GLN A 79 13.73 0.11 -8.26
CA GLN A 79 13.61 0.74 -9.59
C GLN A 79 12.30 1.53 -9.75
N THR A 80 11.40 1.43 -8.78
CA THR A 80 10.11 2.15 -8.78
C THR A 80 10.22 3.46 -8.05
N THR A 81 9.61 4.51 -8.61
CA THR A 81 9.27 5.71 -7.85
C THR A 81 8.21 5.36 -6.80
N LEU A 82 8.37 5.89 -5.59
CA LEU A 82 7.45 5.70 -4.48
C LEU A 82 6.75 7.01 -4.11
N THR A 83 5.55 6.91 -3.57
CA THR A 83 4.80 8.04 -3.02
C THR A 83 5.04 8.19 -1.52
N VAL A 84 5.38 9.40 -1.09
CA VAL A 84 5.69 9.70 0.32
C VAL A 84 4.44 9.55 1.18
N SER A 85 3.32 10.09 0.73
CA SER A 85 2.01 10.03 1.42
C SER A 85 1.39 8.63 1.50
N GLU A 86 1.86 7.68 0.70
CA GLU A 86 1.43 6.27 0.73
C GLU A 86 2.41 5.37 1.49
N THR A 87 3.33 5.98 2.24
CA THR A 87 4.25 5.26 3.14
C THR A 87 3.67 5.22 4.55
N ASP A 88 3.45 4.03 5.08
CA ASP A 88 2.95 3.83 6.43
C ASP A 88 4.09 3.68 7.43
N ILE A 89 3.90 4.26 8.62
CA ILE A 89 4.86 4.18 9.72
C ILE A 89 4.18 3.59 10.94
N LEU A 90 4.80 2.57 11.54
CA LEU A 90 4.37 1.97 12.78
C LEU A 90 5.47 2.08 13.82
N VAL A 91 5.10 2.43 15.06
CA VAL A 91 6.01 2.45 16.21
C VAL A 91 5.39 1.64 17.36
N ASN A 92 6.13 0.66 17.88
CA ASN A 92 5.67 -0.36 18.83
C ASN A 92 4.36 -1.05 18.42
N GLY A 93 4.15 -1.23 17.13
CA GLY A 93 2.94 -1.82 16.56
C GLY A 93 1.74 -0.87 16.45
N ASN A 94 1.88 0.39 16.87
CA ASN A 94 0.84 1.40 16.68
C ASN A 94 1.04 2.10 15.34
N TYR A 95 -0.02 2.17 14.54
CA TYR A 95 -0.04 3.00 13.34
C TYR A 95 0.06 4.47 13.74
N ILE A 96 0.99 5.18 13.10
CA ILE A 96 1.14 6.62 13.27
C ILE A 96 0.45 7.28 12.10
N ASP A 97 -0.69 7.92 12.39
CA ASP A 97 -1.35 8.75 11.40
C ASP A 97 -0.51 10.01 11.16
N TRP A 98 -0.24 10.28 9.89
CA TRP A 98 0.58 11.41 9.50
C TRP A 98 0.19 11.90 8.11
N THR A 99 0.37 13.19 7.93
CA THR A 99 0.29 13.86 6.66
C THR A 99 1.64 14.54 6.44
N ASN A 100 2.18 14.53 5.23
CA ASN A 100 3.42 15.25 4.93
C ASN A 100 3.19 16.78 4.91
N ASP A 101 2.39 17.32 5.82
CA ASP A 101 2.05 18.73 5.95
C ASP A 101 2.97 19.44 6.95
N ASN A 102 3.32 20.68 6.62
CA ASN A 102 4.58 21.29 7.02
C ASN A 102 4.64 21.85 8.44
N ASN A 103 3.58 21.86 9.25
CA ASN A 103 3.58 22.72 10.45
C ASN A 103 2.92 22.19 11.72
N GLY A 104 2.36 20.98 11.76
CA GLY A 104 1.62 20.50 12.94
C GLY A 104 1.72 19.02 13.26
N ASP A 105 2.27 18.21 12.36
CA ASP A 105 2.20 16.76 12.50
C ASP A 105 3.30 16.19 13.36
N ALA A 106 2.96 15.07 14.02
CA ALA A 106 3.87 14.29 14.86
C ALA A 106 4.99 13.64 14.04
N VAL A 107 4.81 13.52 12.74
CA VAL A 107 5.80 12.99 11.82
C VAL A 107 6.17 14.07 10.82
N ARG A 108 7.45 14.18 10.54
CA ARG A 108 7.97 14.99 9.44
C ARG A 108 8.79 14.11 8.51
N THR A 109 8.56 14.23 7.22
CA THR A 109 9.35 13.52 6.21
C THR A 109 10.04 14.48 5.25
N THR A 110 11.24 14.11 4.80
CA THR A 110 11.97 14.87 3.80
C THR A 110 12.61 13.91 2.80
N ILE A 111 12.53 14.21 1.50
CA ILE A 111 13.25 13.48 0.45
C ILE A 111 14.42 14.33 -0.03
N GLY A 112 15.65 13.86 0.18
CA GLY A 112 16.85 14.64 -0.13
C GLY A 112 16.85 16.04 0.51
N GLY A 113 16.21 16.21 1.68
CA GLY A 113 16.03 17.48 2.37
C GLY A 113 14.84 18.34 1.92
N ASN A 114 14.08 17.92 0.91
CA ASN A 114 12.85 18.58 0.46
C ASN A 114 11.61 17.99 1.16
N GLN A 115 10.81 18.84 1.79
CA GLN A 115 9.56 18.45 2.46
C GLN A 115 8.31 18.62 1.61
N GLN A 116 8.41 19.33 0.49
CA GLN A 116 7.26 19.65 -0.35
C GLN A 116 7.02 18.61 -1.44
N THR A 117 7.93 17.65 -1.57
CA THR A 117 7.80 16.58 -2.56
C THR A 117 7.02 15.42 -1.97
N ASP A 118 6.07 14.92 -2.74
CA ASP A 118 5.38 13.66 -2.47
C ASP A 118 5.98 12.50 -3.28
N VAL A 119 7.06 12.77 -4.01
CA VAL A 119 7.74 11.82 -4.88
C VAL A 119 9.07 11.42 -4.27
N TRP A 120 9.30 10.12 -4.17
CA TRP A 120 10.53 9.49 -3.69
C TRP A 120 11.12 8.61 -4.79
N LEU A 121 12.13 9.11 -5.50
CA LEU A 121 12.71 8.45 -6.67
C LEU A 121 13.70 7.33 -6.27
N PRO A 122 14.01 6.41 -7.21
CA PRO A 122 15.11 5.47 -7.04
C PRO A 122 16.43 6.17 -6.72
N ASN A 123 17.17 5.62 -5.76
CA ASN A 123 18.41 6.14 -5.18
C ASN A 123 18.28 7.48 -4.44
N GLU A 124 17.07 7.87 -4.05
CA GLU A 124 16.86 8.97 -3.10
C GLU A 124 16.66 8.45 -1.68
N THR A 125 16.98 9.34 -0.72
CA THR A 125 16.85 9.06 0.71
C THR A 125 15.64 9.80 1.28
N MET A 126 14.79 9.05 1.97
CA MET A 126 13.72 9.56 2.82
C MET A 126 14.23 9.63 4.27
N THR A 127 14.11 10.81 4.88
CA THR A 127 14.30 10.99 6.33
C THR A 127 12.94 11.17 6.99
N ILE A 128 12.63 10.32 7.95
CA ILE A 128 11.40 10.32 8.75
C ILE A 128 11.79 10.73 10.18
N VAL A 129 11.08 11.71 10.74
CA VAL A 129 11.24 12.15 12.12
C VAL A 129 9.88 12.07 12.82
N TYR A 130 9.69 11.04 13.64
CA TYR A 130 8.53 10.90 14.53
C TYR A 130 8.83 11.58 15.87
N GLY A 131 7.87 12.34 16.42
CA GLY A 131 8.06 13.20 17.60
C GLY A 131 8.18 14.69 17.27
N HIS A 132 8.26 15.02 15.97
CA HIS A 132 8.42 16.39 15.52
C HIS A 132 7.34 17.31 16.10
N ASN A 133 7.73 18.40 16.76
CA ASN A 133 6.84 19.40 17.38
C ASN A 133 5.80 18.86 18.40
N THR A 134 5.88 17.60 18.84
CA THR A 134 4.92 17.02 19.80
C THR A 134 5.40 17.02 21.25
N GLY A 135 6.70 17.17 21.48
CA GLY A 135 7.30 16.99 22.81
C GLY A 135 7.45 15.50 23.17
N PRO A 136 7.71 15.17 24.46
CA PRO A 136 7.94 13.79 24.87
C PRO A 136 6.72 12.89 24.61
N ILE A 137 6.88 11.90 23.75
CA ILE A 137 5.90 10.87 23.45
C ILE A 137 5.99 9.78 24.54
N SER A 138 4.96 9.70 25.38
CA SER A 138 4.87 8.74 26.49
C SER A 138 4.01 7.51 26.17
N SER A 139 3.35 7.48 25.00
CA SER A 139 2.56 6.34 24.52
C SER A 139 3.44 5.19 23.98
N VAL A 140 4.71 5.46 23.74
CA VAL A 140 5.71 4.48 23.29
C VAL A 140 6.78 4.31 24.36
N SER A 141 7.14 3.05 24.64
CA SER A 141 8.13 2.67 25.64
C SER A 141 9.34 2.03 24.97
N SER A 142 10.54 2.30 25.49
CA SER A 142 11.75 1.59 25.06
C SER A 142 11.61 0.07 25.35
N PRO A 143 12.03 -0.83 24.43
CA PRO A 143 12.65 -0.52 23.13
C PRO A 143 11.65 -0.01 22.08
N TYR A 144 12.08 0.97 21.28
CA TYR A 144 11.30 1.59 20.21
C TYR A 144 11.43 0.78 18.92
N ASN A 145 10.49 -0.14 18.71
CA ASN A 145 10.41 -0.94 17.50
C ASN A 145 9.69 -0.13 16.43
N PHE A 146 10.24 -0.01 15.24
CA PHE A 146 9.58 0.68 14.15
C PHE A 146 9.45 -0.20 12.91
N LYS A 147 8.46 0.11 12.09
CA LYS A 147 8.26 -0.49 10.77
C LYS A 147 7.85 0.61 9.80
N VAL A 148 8.52 0.67 8.66
CA VAL A 148 8.18 1.52 7.53
C VAL A 148 7.69 0.62 6.40
N VAL A 149 6.55 0.94 5.81
CA VAL A 149 5.90 0.14 4.76
C VAL A 149 5.62 1.05 3.57
N THR A 150 6.02 0.64 2.38
CA THR A 150 5.74 1.37 1.13
C THR A 150 4.37 1.01 0.56
N GLU A 151 3.89 1.79 -0.41
CA GLU A 151 2.62 1.58 -1.12
C GLU A 151 2.47 0.15 -1.72
N HIS A 152 3.59 -0.47 -2.10
CA HIS A 152 3.61 -1.83 -2.66
C HIS A 152 3.79 -2.94 -1.61
N GLY A 153 3.75 -2.59 -0.31
CA GLY A 153 3.86 -3.54 0.80
C GLY A 153 5.26 -4.05 1.10
N VAL A 154 6.30 -3.50 0.46
CA VAL A 154 7.69 -3.73 0.85
C VAL A 154 7.95 -2.97 2.14
N SER A 155 8.64 -3.59 3.09
CA SER A 155 8.79 -3.00 4.41
C SER A 155 10.13 -3.31 5.05
N ILE A 156 10.56 -2.38 5.89
CA ILE A 156 11.74 -2.53 6.74
C ILE A 156 11.37 -2.27 8.19
N SER A 157 12.10 -2.91 9.10
CA SER A 157 11.89 -2.78 10.53
C SER A 157 13.21 -2.64 11.25
N GLY A 158 13.22 -1.86 12.33
CA GLY A 158 14.38 -1.70 13.20
C GLY A 158 13.95 -1.51 14.65
N VAL A 159 14.95 -1.43 15.52
CA VAL A 159 14.75 -1.22 16.96
C VAL A 159 15.79 -0.25 17.48
N GLU A 160 15.32 0.74 18.23
CA GLU A 160 16.15 1.69 18.97
C GLU A 160 15.91 1.52 20.48
N SER A 161 16.95 1.78 21.28
CA SER A 161 16.93 1.61 22.74
C SER A 161 16.98 2.92 23.47
#